data_AF-A0A810DW11-F1
#
_entry.id   AF-A0A810DW11-F1
#
_cell.length_a   1.000
_cell.length_b   1.000
_cell.length_c   1.000
_cell.angle_alpha   90.00
_cell.angle_beta   90.00
_cell.angle_gamma   90.00
#
_symmetry.space_group_name_H-M   'P 1'
#
loop_
_entity.id
_entity.type
_entity.pdbx_description
1 polymer ?
#
loop_
_entity_poly.entity_id
_entity_poly.type
_entity_poly.pdbx_seq_one_letter_code
_entity_poly.pdbx_strand_id
1 'polypeptide(L)'
;MQWEEVRKIYPDQYVKLQILASHIEGNTKFVDEVALIRAIQDPKEATKELLKSKDGVIVSHTANDELKVEIRTLRGLRGVVQHEN
;
A
#
# COMPACT_ATOMS: atom_id res chain seq x y z
N MET A 1 -1.27 -10.61 10.91
CA MET A 1 -0.41 -11.64 10.27
C MET A 1 0.82 -10.94 9.73
N GLN A 2 1.98 -11.62 9.70
CA GLN A 2 3.21 -11.06 9.14
C GLN A 2 3.20 -11.13 7.61
N TRP A 3 3.90 -10.20 6.94
CA TRP A 3 4.00 -10.17 5.48
C TRP A 3 4.61 -11.47 4.90
N GLU A 4 5.61 -12.03 5.58
CA GLU A 4 6.25 -13.29 5.17
C GLU A 4 5.28 -14.47 5.10
N GLU A 5 4.32 -14.54 6.02
CA GLU A 5 3.29 -15.58 6.04
C GLU A 5 2.37 -15.44 4.81
N VAL A 6 1.96 -14.22 4.48
CA VAL A 6 1.10 -13.94 3.31
C VAL A 6 1.78 -14.40 2.03
N ARG A 7 3.08 -14.14 1.89
CA ARG A 7 3.88 -14.58 0.73
C ARG A 7 3.94 -16.09 0.58
N LYS A 8 4.01 -16.84 1.70
CA LYS A 8 4.02 -18.30 1.69
C LYS A 8 2.66 -18.88 1.30
N ILE A 9 1.57 -18.25 1.72
CA ILE A 9 0.21 -18.73 1.44
C ILE A 9 -0.22 -18.37 0.01
N TYR A 10 0.19 -17.20 -0.50
CA TYR A 10 -0.21 -16.67 -1.80
C TYR A 10 1.01 -16.30 -2.66
N PRO A 11 1.81 -17.28 -3.13
CA PRO A 11 2.99 -17.00 -3.93
C PRO A 11 2.62 -16.45 -5.33
N ASP A 12 3.45 -15.54 -5.84
CA ASP A 12 3.41 -15.00 -7.20
C ASP A 12 2.07 -14.38 -7.65
N GLN A 13 1.46 -13.59 -6.77
CA GLN A 13 0.18 -12.93 -7.07
C GLN A 13 0.02 -11.60 -6.33
N TYR A 14 -0.97 -10.81 -6.76
CA TYR A 14 -1.35 -9.59 -6.07
C TYR A 14 -2.24 -9.91 -4.86
N VAL A 15 -2.06 -9.15 -3.80
CA VAL A 15 -2.87 -9.24 -2.58
C VAL A 15 -3.25 -7.85 -2.11
N LYS A 16 -4.50 -7.72 -1.71
CA LYS A 16 -5.06 -6.54 -1.06
C LYS A 16 -5.01 -6.76 0.44
N LEU A 17 -4.39 -5.82 1.14
CA LEU A 17 -4.07 -5.92 2.55
C LEU A 17 -4.48 -4.63 3.27
N GLN A 18 -4.87 -4.76 4.53
CA GLN A 18 -4.99 -3.64 5.44
C GLN A 18 -3.76 -3.60 6.35
N ILE A 19 -3.16 -2.42 6.48
CA ILE A 19 -2.09 -2.18 7.45
C ILE A 19 -2.72 -2.14 8.85
N LEU A 20 -2.28 -3.04 9.72
CA LEU A 20 -2.69 -3.07 11.13
C LEU A 20 -1.68 -2.30 12.01
N ALA A 21 -0.40 -2.59 11.81
CA ALA A 21 0.70 -1.94 12.49
C ALA A 21 1.81 -1.60 11.49
N SER A 22 2.43 -0.46 11.69
CA SER A 22 3.52 0.04 10.86
C SER A 22 4.30 1.08 11.62
N HIS A 23 5.62 1.07 11.45
CA HIS A 23 6.50 2.13 11.92
C HIS A 23 7.07 2.92 10.74
N ILE A 24 7.48 4.15 11.01
CA ILE A 24 8.08 5.04 10.01
C ILE A 24 9.54 5.22 10.38
N GLU A 25 10.45 4.85 9.48
CA GLU A 25 11.87 5.15 9.62
C GLU A 25 12.30 6.11 8.51
N GLY A 26 12.66 7.33 8.91
CA GLY A 26 13.03 8.40 8.01
C GLY A 26 11.86 8.81 7.10
N ASN A 27 11.94 8.41 5.83
CA ASN A 27 10.97 8.75 4.79
C ASN A 27 10.24 7.51 4.23
N THR A 28 10.41 6.37 4.88
CA THR A 28 9.84 5.09 4.48
C THR A 28 8.99 4.53 5.62
N LYS A 29 7.78 4.14 5.28
CA LYS A 29 6.86 3.44 6.18
C LYS A 29 7.06 1.94 6.01
N PHE A 30 7.49 1.29 7.07
CA PHE A 30 7.66 -0.15 7.15
C PHE A 30 6.39 -0.76 7.75
N VAL A 31 5.85 -1.77 7.09
CA VAL A 31 4.61 -2.42 7.53
C VAL A 31 4.97 -3.69 8.30
N ASP A 32 4.75 -3.66 9.61
CA ASP A 32 5.01 -4.80 10.50
C ASP A 32 3.91 -5.85 10.42
N GLU A 33 2.65 -5.39 10.50
CA GLU A 33 1.49 -6.26 10.56
C GLU A 33 0.44 -5.88 9.53
N VAL A 34 -0.06 -6.90 8.85
CA VAL A 34 -1.12 -6.78 7.86
C VAL A 34 -2.28 -7.71 8.14
N ALA A 35 -3.43 -7.38 7.58
CA ALA A 35 -4.58 -8.27 7.43
C ALA A 35 -4.86 -8.47 5.94
N LEU A 36 -4.90 -9.72 5.48
CA LEU A 36 -5.32 -10.05 4.12
C LEU A 36 -6.81 -9.79 3.95
N ILE A 37 -7.15 -8.93 2.99
CA ILE A 37 -8.53 -8.67 2.58
C ILE A 37 -8.89 -9.61 1.44
N ARG A 38 -8.06 -9.66 0.39
CA ARG A 38 -8.35 -10.44 -0.83
C ARG A 38 -7.10 -10.72 -1.66
N ALA A 39 -7.04 -11.92 -2.24
CA ALA A 39 -6.08 -12.29 -3.28
C ALA A 39 -6.60 -11.88 -4.68
N ILE A 40 -5.74 -11.29 -5.50
CA ILE A 40 -6.04 -10.80 -6.85
C ILE A 40 -5.03 -11.42 -7.82
N GLN A 41 -5.52 -12.11 -8.84
CA GLN A 41 -4.66 -12.71 -9.87
C GLN A 41 -4.46 -11.76 -11.07
N ASP A 42 -5.48 -10.98 -11.41
CA ASP A 42 -5.43 -10.10 -12.57
C ASP A 42 -4.73 -8.77 -12.24
N PRO A 43 -3.68 -8.37 -12.98
CA PRO A 43 -2.94 -7.14 -12.72
C PRO A 43 -3.77 -5.87 -12.99
N LYS A 44 -4.75 -5.91 -13.90
CA LYS A 44 -5.63 -4.77 -14.16
C LYS A 44 -6.60 -4.58 -13.00
N GLU A 45 -7.14 -5.67 -12.46
CA GLU A 45 -7.96 -5.64 -11.25
C GLU A 45 -7.15 -5.11 -10.06
N ALA A 46 -5.90 -5.57 -9.87
CA ALA A 46 -5.02 -5.09 -8.80
C ALA A 46 -4.77 -3.58 -8.88
N THR A 47 -4.53 -3.07 -10.09
CA THR A 47 -4.36 -1.62 -10.32
C THR A 47 -5.64 -0.84 -10.00
N LYS A 48 -6.79 -1.34 -10.43
CA LYS A 48 -8.10 -0.71 -10.15
C LYS A 48 -8.40 -0.67 -8.65
N GLU A 49 -8.10 -1.75 -7.94
CA GLU A 49 -8.25 -1.82 -6.49
C GLU A 49 -7.26 -0.91 -5.77
N LEU A 50 -6.01 -0.81 -6.24
CA LEU A 50 -5.02 0.12 -5.70
C LEU A 50 -5.53 1.57 -5.80
N LEU A 51 -6.06 1.97 -6.95
CA LEU A 51 -6.60 3.32 -7.17
C LEU A 51 -7.83 3.63 -6.29
N LYS A 52 -8.60 2.60 -5.91
CA LYS A 52 -9.74 2.73 -5.01
C LYS A 52 -9.36 2.60 -3.53
N SER A 53 -8.17 2.12 -3.24
CA SER A 53 -7.74 1.86 -1.86
C SER A 53 -7.54 3.17 -1.13
N LYS A 54 -8.22 3.30 0.01
CA LYS A 54 -8.12 4.42 0.95
C LYS A 54 -7.96 3.82 2.35
N ASP A 55 -7.62 4.64 3.34
CA ASP A 55 -7.67 4.25 4.75
C ASP A 55 -6.72 3.11 5.15
N GLY A 56 -5.44 3.21 4.74
CA GLY A 56 -4.43 2.22 5.14
C GLY A 56 -4.56 0.86 4.46
N VAL A 57 -5.42 0.76 3.44
CA VAL A 57 -5.46 -0.38 2.52
C VAL A 57 -4.41 -0.21 1.44
N ILE A 58 -3.67 -1.29 1.17
CA ILE A 58 -2.63 -1.34 0.15
C ILE A 58 -2.82 -2.57 -0.74
N VAL A 59 -2.30 -2.48 -1.96
CA VAL A 59 -2.18 -3.62 -2.87
C VAL A 59 -0.69 -3.84 -3.13
N SER A 60 -0.23 -5.07 -2.95
CA SER A 60 1.17 -5.43 -3.19
C SER A 60 1.26 -6.80 -3.84
N HIS A 61 2.36 -7.03 -4.54
CA HIS A 61 2.68 -8.31 -5.14
C HIS A 61 3.53 -9.12 -4.16
N THR A 62 3.21 -10.39 -3.94
CA THR A 62 3.94 -11.26 -3.00
C THR A 62 5.34 -11.66 -3.47
N ALA A 63 5.70 -11.33 -4.71
CA ALA A 63 7.09 -11.41 -5.16
C ALA A 63 7.99 -10.33 -4.53
N ASN A 64 7.44 -9.27 -3.92
CA ASN A 64 8.24 -8.27 -3.22
C ASN A 64 8.68 -8.80 -1.87
N ASP A 65 9.98 -8.72 -1.60
CA ASP A 65 10.52 -9.28 -0.37
C ASP A 65 10.07 -8.47 0.86
N GLU A 66 10.08 -7.14 0.73
CA GLU A 66 9.71 -6.20 1.78
C GLU A 66 8.44 -5.42 1.43
N LEU A 67 7.63 -5.13 2.45
CA LEU A 67 6.44 -4.29 2.33
C LEU A 67 6.72 -2.89 2.86
N LYS A 68 7.22 -2.02 1.97
CA LYS A 68 7.59 -0.64 2.28
C LYS A 68 6.82 0.37 1.45
N VAL A 69 6.38 1.45 2.10
CA VAL A 69 5.68 2.56 1.46
C VAL A 69 6.54 3.81 1.61
N GLU A 70 7.09 4.30 0.50
CA GLU A 70 7.83 5.58 0.50
C GLU A 70 6.87 6.75 0.73
N ILE A 71 7.09 7.52 1.79
CA ILE A 71 6.29 8.71 2.09
C ILE A 71 6.86 9.87 1.28
N ARG A 72 6.32 10.14 0.10
CA ARG A 72 6.73 11.34 -0.66
C ARG A 72 5.99 12.56 -0.15
N THR A 73 6.69 13.43 0.58
CA THR A 73 6.17 14.76 0.90
C THR A 73 6.23 15.61 -0.36
N LEU A 74 5.09 15.84 -1.02
CA LEU A 74 4.97 16.78 -2.14
C LEU A 74 5.16 18.23 -1.64
N ARG A 75 6.40 18.64 -1.35
CA ARG A 75 6.75 20.04 -1.16
C ARG A 75 6.73 20.73 -2.53
N GLY A 76 5.62 21.35 -2.90
CA GLY A 76 5.54 22.12 -4.15
C GLY A 76 4.14 22.49 -4.66
N LEU A 77 3.08 21.82 -4.21
CA LEU A 77 1.72 22.20 -4.61
C LEU A 77 1.17 23.25 -3.63
N ARG A 78 1.70 24.48 -3.70
CA ARG A 78 0.94 25.66 -3.26
C ARG A 78 -0.22 25.79 -4.23
N GLY A 79 -1.38 25.26 -3.86
CA GLY A 79 -2.63 25.64 -4.51
C GLY A 79 -2.73 27.16 -4.43
N VAL A 80 -2.70 27.82 -5.59
CA VAL A 80 -3.16 29.20 -5.68
C VAL A 80 -4.65 29.12 -5.37
N VAL A 81 -5.03 29.37 -4.12
CA VAL A 81 -6.42 29.68 -3.80
C VAL A 81 -6.67 31.03 -4.46
N GLN A 82 -7.25 31.03 -5.65
CA GLN A 82 -7.85 32.23 -6.20
C GLN A 82 -9.06 32.55 -5.33
N HIS A 83 -8.91 33.52 -4.43
CA HIS A 83 -10.04 34.24 -3.89
C HIS A 83 -10.62 35.09 -5.04
N GLU A 84 -11.77 34.68 -5.58
CA GLU A 84 -12.65 35.59 -6.32
C GLU A 84 -13.53 36.34 -5.32
N ASN A 85 -13.65 37.65 -5.55
CA ASN A 85 -14.26 38.68 -4.71
C ASN A 85 -15.66 39.02 -5.21
#